data_AF-A0A7L4IG31-F1
#
_entry.id   AF-A0A7L4IG31-F1
#
_cell.length_a   1.000
_cell.length_b   1.000
_cell.length_c   1.000
_cell.angle_alpha   90.00
_cell.angle_beta   90.00
_cell.angle_gamma   90.00
#
_symmetry.space_group_name_H-M   'P 1'
#
loop_
_entity.id
_entity.type
_entity.pdbx_description
1 polymer ?
#
loop_
_entity_poly.entity_id
_entity_poly.type
_entity_poly.pdbx_seq_one_letter_code
_entity_poly.pdbx_strand_id
1 'polypeptide(L)'
;MELRKSEELLQGRAVALILLLCVSGMRAETARYSVPEEVEKGSFVGNIAKDLGPTGEELSARQARLVPEGEKQYLQLSQYTGDLVVREHMDREELCGQSEPCL
;
A
#
# COMPACT_ATOMS: atom_id res chain seq x y z
N MET A 1 -35.68 -14.31 30.05
CA MET A 1 -34.38 -13.60 30.11
C MET A 1 -33.22 -14.48 29.64
N GLU A 2 -33.24 -15.79 29.92
CA GLU A 2 -32.19 -16.77 29.52
C GLU A 2 -32.10 -17.05 28.00
N LEU A 3 -33.23 -17.15 27.28
CA LEU A 3 -33.22 -17.38 25.82
C LEU A 3 -32.53 -16.24 25.05
N ARG A 4 -32.83 -14.99 25.44
CA ARG A 4 -32.21 -13.78 24.88
C ARG A 4 -30.70 -13.75 25.12
N LYS A 5 -30.23 -14.27 26.26
CA LYS A 5 -28.80 -14.35 26.61
C LYS A 5 -28.05 -15.41 25.78
N SER A 6 -28.72 -16.51 25.43
CA SER A 6 -28.17 -17.56 24.55
C SER A 6 -28.11 -17.13 23.08
N GLU A 7 -29.11 -16.37 22.60
CA GLU A 7 -29.12 -15.79 21.26
C GLU A 7 -28.04 -14.71 21.09
N GLU A 8 -27.85 -13.83 22.07
CA GLU A 8 -26.79 -12.80 22.07
C GLU A 8 -25.39 -13.43 22.06
N LEU A 9 -25.17 -14.53 22.79
CA LEU A 9 -23.89 -15.26 22.80
C LEU A 9 -23.62 -15.97 21.47
N LEU A 10 -24.65 -16.55 20.85
CA LEU A 10 -24.54 -17.20 19.52
C LEU A 10 -24.33 -16.16 18.41
N GLN A 11 -25.01 -15.01 18.51
CA GLN A 11 -24.87 -13.86 17.60
C GLN A 11 -23.46 -13.26 17.70
N GLY A 12 -22.92 -13.08 18.91
CA GLY A 12 -21.54 -12.64 19.12
C GLY A 12 -20.51 -13.62 18.55
N ARG A 13 -20.71 -14.94 18.74
CA ARG A 13 -19.83 -15.98 18.17
C ARG A 13 -19.91 -16.03 16.64
N ALA A 14 -21.10 -15.92 16.05
CA ALA A 14 -21.28 -15.89 14.60
C ALA A 14 -20.62 -14.66 13.97
N VAL A 15 -20.80 -13.47 14.58
CA VAL A 15 -20.14 -12.24 14.13
C VAL A 15 -18.63 -12.35 14.25
N ALA A 16 -18.12 -12.88 15.37
CA ALA A 16 -16.69 -13.10 15.55
C ALA A 16 -16.10 -14.04 14.49
N LEU A 17 -16.80 -15.14 14.17
CA LEU A 17 -16.38 -16.08 13.12
C LEU A 17 -16.38 -15.42 11.74
N ILE A 18 -17.42 -14.63 11.40
CA ILE A 18 -17.48 -13.90 10.13
C ILE A 18 -16.31 -12.92 10.03
N LEU A 19 -16.05 -12.13 11.08
CA LEU A 19 -14.92 -11.20 11.11
C LEU A 19 -13.58 -11.93 10.94
N LEU A 20 -13.39 -13.05 11.63
CA LEU A 20 -12.15 -13.83 11.57
C LEU A 20 -11.92 -14.41 10.16
N LEU A 21 -13.00 -14.87 9.49
CA LEU A 21 -12.94 -15.29 8.09
C LEU A 21 -12.62 -14.13 7.15
N CYS A 22 -13.22 -12.95 7.33
CA CYS A 22 -12.94 -11.77 6.51
C CYS A 22 -11.48 -11.33 6.60
N VAL A 23 -10.91 -11.31 7.81
CA VAL A 23 -9.51 -10.88 8.03
C VAL A 23 -8.52 -11.94 7.52
N SER A 24 -8.87 -13.23 7.55
CA SER A 24 -8.00 -14.31 7.07
C SER A 24 -7.62 -14.22 5.58
N GLY A 25 -8.43 -13.51 4.78
CA GLY A 25 -8.17 -13.27 3.35
C GLY A 25 -7.31 -12.04 3.06
N MET A 26 -6.97 -11.23 4.08
CA MET A 26 -6.14 -10.05 3.90
C MET A 26 -4.69 -10.47 3.70
N ARG A 27 -4.07 -9.98 2.62
CA ARG A 27 -2.63 -10.12 2.36
C ARG A 27 -1.97 -8.75 2.49
N ALA A 28 -0.82 -8.73 3.12
CA ALA A 28 0.06 -7.57 3.17
C ALA A 28 1.42 -8.02 2.62
N GLU A 29 1.93 -7.27 1.67
CA GLU A 29 3.21 -7.55 1.03
C GLU A 29 4.06 -6.29 1.06
N THR A 30 5.38 -6.45 0.95
CA THR A 30 6.32 -5.34 1.04
C THR A 30 7.31 -5.44 -0.10
N ALA A 31 7.38 -4.38 -0.91
CA ALA A 31 8.40 -4.21 -1.93
C ALA A 31 9.36 -3.08 -1.51
N ARG A 32 10.63 -3.21 -1.92
CA ARG A 32 11.65 -2.16 -1.72
C ARG A 32 12.23 -1.79 -3.07
N TYR A 33 12.28 -0.49 -3.33
CA TYR A 33 12.88 0.09 -4.53
C TYR A 33 14.04 0.99 -4.13
N SER A 34 15.04 1.09 -5.00
CA SER A 34 16.15 2.03 -4.83
C SER A 34 16.14 2.97 -6.03
N VAL A 35 16.18 4.27 -5.74
CA VAL A 35 16.17 5.32 -6.75
C VAL A 35 17.35 6.23 -6.43
N PRO A 36 18.23 6.53 -7.40
CA PRO A 36 19.28 7.51 -7.15
C PRO A 36 18.68 8.89 -6.86
N GLU A 37 19.45 9.72 -6.18
CA GLU A 37 19.14 11.14 -6.05
C GLU A 37 19.21 11.81 -7.44
N GLU A 38 18.50 12.93 -7.62
CA GLU A 38 18.51 13.72 -8.86
C GLU A 38 17.92 13.05 -10.11
N VAL A 39 17.00 12.10 -9.92
CA VAL A 39 16.31 11.46 -11.03
C VAL A 39 15.28 12.40 -11.68
N GLU A 40 15.24 12.38 -13.01
CA GLU A 40 14.30 13.21 -13.78
C GLU A 40 12.84 12.84 -13.50
N LYS A 41 11.97 13.86 -13.58
CA LYS A 41 10.52 13.64 -13.50
C LYS A 41 10.07 12.76 -14.65
N GLY A 42 9.22 11.78 -14.35
CA GLY A 42 8.72 10.78 -15.28
C GLY A 42 9.61 9.54 -15.39
N SER A 43 10.79 9.51 -14.76
CA SER A 43 11.64 8.31 -14.76
C SER A 43 10.96 7.13 -14.07
N PHE A 44 11.17 5.94 -14.63
CA PHE A 44 10.66 4.68 -14.11
C PHE A 44 11.42 4.24 -12.85
N VAL A 45 10.70 3.77 -11.84
CA VAL A 45 11.25 3.26 -10.58
C VAL A 45 11.07 1.75 -10.46
N GLY A 46 9.88 1.24 -10.74
CA GLY A 46 9.53 -0.16 -10.54
C GLY A 46 8.08 -0.46 -10.92
N ASN A 47 7.65 -1.72 -10.86
CA ASN A 47 6.28 -2.11 -11.21
C ASN A 47 5.63 -2.91 -10.07
N ILE A 48 4.71 -2.27 -9.35
CA ILE A 48 4.09 -2.84 -8.16
C ILE A 48 3.13 -4.00 -8.49
N ALA A 49 2.54 -3.99 -9.69
CA ALA A 49 1.65 -5.06 -10.14
C ALA A 49 2.43 -6.37 -10.34
N LYS A 50 3.63 -6.28 -10.92
CA LYS A 50 4.53 -7.42 -11.10
C LYS A 50 5.10 -7.91 -9.79
N ASP A 51 5.48 -7.00 -8.90
CA ASP A 51 6.21 -7.34 -7.69
C ASP A 51 5.32 -7.87 -6.56
N LEU A 52 4.06 -7.40 -6.46
CA LEU A 52 3.10 -7.83 -5.43
C LEU A 52 2.01 -8.77 -5.96
N GLY A 53 1.95 -8.98 -7.28
CA GLY A 53 0.99 -9.86 -7.94
C GLY A 53 -0.41 -9.32 -8.34
N PRO A 54 -0.93 -8.16 -7.89
CA PRO A 54 -2.22 -7.68 -8.40
C PRO A 54 -2.08 -7.21 -9.85
N THR A 55 -3.09 -7.48 -10.66
CA THR A 55 -3.13 -6.97 -12.04
C THR A 55 -3.46 -5.47 -12.08
N GLY A 56 -3.15 -4.80 -13.20
CA GLY A 56 -3.54 -3.40 -13.40
C GLY A 56 -5.06 -3.18 -13.34
N GLU A 57 -5.84 -4.15 -13.82
CA GLU A 57 -7.31 -4.11 -13.72
C GLU A 57 -7.76 -4.14 -12.25
N GLU A 58 -7.16 -4.99 -11.41
CA GLU A 58 -7.45 -5.04 -9.98
C GLU A 58 -7.02 -3.77 -9.24
N LEU A 59 -5.87 -3.20 -9.60
CA LEU A 59 -5.40 -1.93 -9.04
C LEU A 59 -6.37 -0.79 -9.38
N SER A 60 -6.81 -0.70 -10.63
CA SER A 60 -7.78 0.30 -11.09
C SER A 60 -9.15 0.11 -10.42
N ALA A 61 -9.67 -1.13 -10.41
CA ALA A 61 -10.96 -1.45 -9.80
C ALA A 61 -11.01 -1.12 -8.30
N ARG A 62 -9.88 -1.29 -7.60
CA ARG A 62 -9.73 -0.96 -6.17
C ARG A 62 -9.29 0.48 -5.92
N GLN A 63 -9.09 1.29 -6.97
CA GLN A 63 -8.58 2.66 -6.89
C GLN A 63 -7.28 2.76 -6.08
N ALA A 64 -6.34 1.86 -6.38
CA ALA A 64 -5.06 1.78 -5.70
C ALA A 64 -4.33 3.14 -5.74
N ARG A 65 -3.88 3.60 -4.58
CA ARG A 65 -3.23 4.91 -4.44
C ARG A 65 -2.02 4.81 -3.53
N LEU A 66 -1.03 5.64 -3.83
CA LEU A 66 0.08 5.88 -2.91
C LEU A 66 -0.38 6.82 -1.81
N VAL A 67 0.02 6.50 -0.58
CA VAL A 67 -0.20 7.36 0.58
C VAL A 67 1.19 7.80 1.02
N PRO A 68 1.59 9.06 0.73
CA PRO A 68 2.89 9.56 1.16
C PRO A 68 2.91 9.70 2.70
N GLU A 69 4.09 9.55 3.28
CA GLU A 69 4.31 9.79 4.71
C GLU A 69 4.32 11.30 5.05
N GLY A 70 4.79 12.13 4.11
CA GLY A 70 4.83 13.59 4.22
C GLY A 70 3.80 14.31 3.37
N GLU A 71 3.94 15.64 3.27
CA GLU A 71 3.03 16.50 2.48
C GLU A 71 3.21 16.31 0.98
N LYS A 72 4.43 16.00 0.53
CA LYS A 72 4.78 15.86 -0.88
C LYS A 72 4.64 14.42 -1.36
N GLN A 73 4.12 14.27 -2.58
CA GLN A 73 4.00 12.97 -3.24
C GLN A 73 5.07 12.84 -4.34
N TYR A 74 6.24 12.30 -3.98
CA TYR A 74 7.39 12.16 -4.87
C TYR A 74 7.21 11.11 -5.97
N LEU A 75 6.36 10.11 -5.75
CA LEU A 75 6.10 9.01 -6.67
C LEU A 75 4.65 9.03 -7.17
N GLN A 76 4.44 8.57 -8.40
CA GLN A 76 3.13 8.36 -8.99
C GLN A 76 2.96 6.90 -9.39
N LEU A 77 1.79 6.34 -9.07
CA LEU A 77 1.38 5.00 -9.49
C LEU A 77 0.47 5.10 -10.72
N SER A 78 0.83 4.42 -11.80
CA SER A 78 -0.06 4.09 -12.89
C SER A 78 -0.95 2.92 -12.47
N GLN A 79 -2.24 3.17 -12.22
CA GLN A 79 -3.19 2.11 -11.86
C GLN A 79 -3.41 1.10 -12.99
N TYR A 80 -3.19 1.50 -14.25
CA TYR A 80 -3.40 0.64 -15.41
C TYR A 80 -2.26 -0.35 -15.64
N THR A 81 -1.02 0.07 -15.43
CA THR A 81 0.18 -0.76 -15.68
C THR A 81 0.85 -1.28 -14.42
N GLY A 82 0.60 -0.64 -13.28
CA GLY A 82 1.32 -0.87 -12.03
C GLY A 82 2.68 -0.15 -11.94
N ASP A 83 3.03 0.68 -12.92
CA ASP A 83 4.32 1.37 -12.92
C ASP A 83 4.36 2.47 -11.86
N LEU A 84 5.48 2.53 -11.13
CA LEU A 84 5.86 3.63 -10.26
C LEU A 84 6.83 4.53 -11.03
N VAL A 85 6.50 5.82 -11.10
CA VAL A 85 7.31 6.83 -11.77
C VAL A 85 7.60 8.01 -10.84
N VAL A 86 8.73 8.68 -11.06
CA VAL A 86 9.10 9.90 -10.33
C VAL A 86 8.15 11.03 -10.74
N ARG A 87 7.45 11.61 -9.78
CA ARG A 87 6.55 12.76 -10.00
C ARG A 87 7.24 14.08 -9.68
N GLU A 88 8.00 14.10 -8.60
CA GLU A 88 8.73 15.26 -8.11
C GLU A 88 10.17 14.90 -7.79
N HIS A 89 11.04 15.91 -7.83
CA HIS A 89 12.45 15.73 -7.53
C HIS A 89 12.63 15.28 -6.07
N MET A 90 13.37 14.19 -5.87
CA MET A 90 13.71 13.69 -4.54
C MET A 90 15.04 14.28 -4.13
N ASP A 91 14.98 15.11 -3.08
CA ASP A 91 16.14 15.72 -2.42
C ASP A 91 16.40 14.94 -1.12
N ARG A 92 17.61 14.40 -0.98
CA ARG A 92 17.94 13.51 0.13
C ARG A 92 17.96 14.27 1.46
N GLU A 93 18.38 15.52 1.46
CA GLU A 93 18.40 16.37 2.65
C GLU A 93 16.98 16.67 3.15
N GLU A 94 16.01 16.86 2.25
CA GLU A 94 14.59 17.03 2.60
C GLU A 94 13.97 15.74 3.17
N LEU A 95 14.29 14.57 2.58
CA LEU A 95 13.70 13.29 2.96
C LEU A 95 14.36 12.64 4.19
N CYS A 96 15.69 12.65 4.24
CA CYS A 96 16.49 11.91 5.20
C CYS A 96 17.18 12.83 6.23
N GLY A 97 17.08 14.15 6.08
CA GLY A 97 17.69 15.11 6.98
C GLY A 97 19.22 14.97 7.05
N GLN A 98 19.77 14.94 8.27
CA GLN A 98 21.22 14.84 8.52
C GLN A 98 21.75 13.41 8.54
N SER A 99 20.95 12.43 8.11
CA SER A 99 21.39 11.03 8.06
C SER A 99 22.60 10.88 7.12
N GLU A 100 23.54 9.99 7.45
CA GLU A 100 24.65 9.69 6.54
C GLU A 100 24.13 9.02 5.25
N PRO A 101 24.81 9.20 4.10
CA PRO A 101 24.46 8.51 2.86
C PRO A 101 24.48 6.99 3.04
N CYS A 102 23.57 6.29 2.35
CA CYS A 102 23.58 4.83 2.31
C CYS A 102 24.89 4.35 1.63
N LEU A 103 25.66 3.49 2.31
CA LEU A 103 26.88 2.85 1.80
C LEU A 103 26.58 1.60 0.96
#